data_AF-A0A0N7FU05-F1
#
_entry.id   AF-A0A0N7FU05-F1
#
_cell.length_a   1.000
_cell.length_b   1.000
_cell.length_c   1.000
_cell.angle_alpha   90.00
_cell.angle_beta   90.00
_cell.angle_gamma   90.00
#
_symmetry.space_group_name_H-M   'P 1'
#
loop_
_entity.id
_entity.type
_entity.pdbx_description
1 polymer ?
#
loop_
_entity_poly.entity_id
_entity_poly.type
_entity_poly.pdbx_seq_one_letter_code
_entity_poly.pdbx_strand_id
1 'polypeptide(L)'
;MADGRGGGDACDAADGGPGHSSHGERSARTLALVAAINVVGFFAELAGGLLFGSVALLSDAVHMLFDALAYGMAFAAASLAERYDASDRWSYGLHRLEPLSAFLNGVLLVPMVGYILYESVQRFLSPVDIATGPTIALAIGGLGVNVLSMAVLQGDDMNLNERGAYYHLLGDAGGSVAVIVSMIVVGHTGISVIDPVVAVLIAAVVLWSAGNLLRGSGAIFLHEAPVTRADVEARLQTVDGVTGLRDVHAWQICSEITVEAVQVDVAVADIEEAAAVTERLYRELADLGVDHATVELCHEGYDRGVQLNAHAHSG
;
A
#
# COMPACT_ATOMS: atom_id res chain seq x y z
N MET A 1 -42.92 42.46 36.30
CA MET A 1 -42.84 41.03 36.65
C MET A 1 -43.73 40.29 35.65
N ALA A 2 -43.14 39.85 34.54
CA ALA A 2 -43.78 39.06 33.49
C ALA A 2 -42.70 38.39 32.62
N ASP A 3 -42.84 37.07 32.48
CA ASP A 3 -42.43 36.08 31.47
C ASP A 3 -41.32 36.31 30.41
N GLY A 4 -40.62 35.21 30.10
CA GLY A 4 -39.99 35.00 28.79
C GLY A 4 -38.82 33.99 28.76
N ARG A 5 -39.05 32.79 28.22
CA ARG A 5 -38.06 31.71 27.97
C ARG A 5 -37.17 32.00 26.75
N GLY A 6 -36.01 31.33 26.70
CA GLY A 6 -35.21 31.04 25.50
C GLY A 6 -33.76 30.77 25.94
N GLY A 7 -33.22 29.56 25.93
CA GLY A 7 -33.27 28.54 24.87
C GLY A 7 -31.86 28.50 24.29
N GLY A 8 -31.02 27.60 24.80
CA GLY A 8 -29.67 27.41 24.30
C GLY A 8 -29.67 26.45 23.12
N ASP A 9 -28.81 26.72 22.14
CA ASP A 9 -28.43 25.76 21.11
C ASP A 9 -26.90 25.68 21.12
N ALA A 10 -26.40 24.64 21.79
CA ALA A 10 -25.08 24.11 21.54
C ALA A 10 -25.17 23.34 20.22
N CYS A 11 -24.25 23.62 19.29
CA CYS A 11 -24.07 22.78 18.12
C CYS A 11 -23.54 21.42 18.57
N ASP A 12 -24.45 20.46 18.71
CA ASP A 12 -24.12 19.04 18.71
C ASP A 12 -23.58 18.69 17.31
N ALA A 13 -22.26 18.57 17.21
CA ALA A 13 -21.62 17.89 16.09
C ALA A 13 -21.80 16.38 16.26
N ALA A 14 -22.98 15.90 15.87
CA ALA A 14 -23.18 14.51 15.53
C ALA A 14 -22.86 14.35 14.03
N ASP A 15 -21.73 13.73 13.71
CA ASP A 15 -21.63 12.92 12.51
C ASP A 15 -20.65 11.77 12.74
N GLY A 16 -21.23 10.61 13.07
CA GLY A 16 -20.53 9.34 12.98
C GLY A 16 -20.60 8.87 11.54
N GLY A 17 -19.49 9.03 10.81
CA GLY A 17 -19.32 8.41 9.50
C GLY A 17 -19.45 6.88 9.57
N PRO A 18 -20.06 6.24 8.57
CA PRO A 18 -20.34 4.81 8.62
C PRO A 18 -19.06 3.96 8.42
N GLY A 19 -18.81 3.00 9.31
CA GLY A 19 -18.13 1.74 8.99
C GLY A 19 -16.59 1.62 9.07
N HIS A 20 -15.82 2.71 9.00
CA HIS A 20 -14.36 2.62 8.79
C HIS A 20 -13.54 1.98 9.93
N SER A 21 -13.92 2.14 11.20
CA SER A 21 -13.14 1.64 12.33
C SER A 21 -13.11 0.11 12.45
N SER A 22 -14.18 -0.58 12.04
CA SER A 22 -14.29 -2.03 12.18
C SER A 22 -13.42 -2.84 11.20
N HIS A 23 -13.13 -2.25 10.03
CA HIS A 23 -12.39 -2.90 8.95
C HIS A 23 -10.87 -2.74 9.11
N GLY A 24 -10.40 -1.57 9.55
CA GLY A 24 -8.99 -1.34 9.86
C GLY A 24 -8.49 -2.27 10.97
N GLU A 25 -9.21 -2.35 12.08
CA GLU A 25 -8.82 -3.19 13.23
C GLU A 25 -8.69 -4.68 12.85
N ARG A 26 -9.58 -5.18 11.97
CA ARG A 26 -9.52 -6.56 11.48
C ARG A 26 -8.27 -6.77 10.65
N SER A 27 -8.02 -5.89 9.68
CA SER A 27 -6.84 -5.93 8.81
C SER A 27 -5.54 -5.89 9.60
N ALA A 28 -5.45 -5.03 10.61
CA ALA A 28 -4.28 -4.95 11.48
C ALA A 28 -4.06 -6.26 12.25
N ARG A 29 -5.11 -6.85 12.83
CA ARG A 29 -5.02 -8.15 13.53
C ARG A 29 -4.60 -9.28 12.60
N THR A 30 -5.09 -9.30 11.37
CA THR A 30 -4.70 -10.30 10.37
C THR A 30 -3.21 -10.17 10.02
N LEU A 31 -2.72 -8.96 9.74
CA LEU A 31 -1.29 -8.71 9.49
C LEU A 31 -0.42 -9.12 10.69
N ALA A 32 -0.86 -8.83 11.92
CA ALA A 32 -0.15 -9.25 13.13
C ALA A 32 -0.07 -10.77 13.27
N LEU A 33 -1.15 -11.49 12.93
CA LEU A 33 -1.19 -12.95 12.98
C LEU A 33 -0.24 -13.57 11.95
N VAL A 34 -0.23 -13.06 10.72
CA VAL A 34 0.69 -13.53 9.67
C VAL A 34 2.15 -13.22 10.04
N ALA A 35 2.42 -12.03 10.60
CA ALA A 35 3.75 -11.70 11.14
C ALA A 35 4.16 -12.70 12.24
N ALA A 36 3.26 -13.03 13.17
CA ALA A 36 3.54 -13.97 14.25
C ALA A 36 3.82 -15.39 13.73
N ILE A 37 3.06 -15.87 12.73
CA ILE A 37 3.30 -17.17 12.08
C ILE A 37 4.71 -17.20 11.47
N ASN A 38 5.10 -16.15 10.74
CA ASN A 38 6.43 -16.05 10.13
C ASN A 38 7.56 -15.98 11.16
N VAL A 39 7.37 -15.26 12.27
CA VAL A 39 8.34 -15.23 13.38
C VAL A 39 8.53 -16.62 13.99
N VAL A 40 7.44 -17.36 14.21
CA VAL A 40 7.51 -18.74 14.74
C VAL A 40 8.23 -19.66 13.75
N GLY A 41 7.90 -19.56 12.47
CA GLY A 41 8.57 -20.28 11.38
C GLY A 41 10.07 -20.00 11.33
N PHE A 42 10.45 -18.72 11.37
CA PHE A 42 11.84 -18.27 11.44
C PHE A 42 12.61 -18.97 12.57
N PHE A 43 12.10 -18.97 13.80
CA PHE A 43 12.80 -19.61 14.90
C PHE A 43 12.87 -21.14 14.76
N ALA A 44 11.82 -21.77 14.21
CA ALA A 44 11.81 -23.21 13.97
C ALA A 44 12.86 -23.61 12.92
N GLU A 45 12.95 -22.88 11.82
CA GLU A 45 13.91 -23.14 10.74
C GLU A 45 15.32 -22.76 11.12
N LEU A 46 15.52 -21.65 11.86
CA LEU A 46 16.81 -21.29 12.41
C LEU A 46 17.32 -22.38 13.35
N ALA A 47 16.48 -22.87 14.27
CA ALA A 47 16.84 -23.95 15.17
C ALA A 47 17.15 -25.24 14.39
N GLY A 48 16.33 -25.60 13.39
CA GLY A 48 16.60 -26.74 12.52
C GLY A 48 17.92 -26.60 11.75
N GLY A 49 18.16 -25.44 11.15
CA GLY A 49 19.38 -25.13 10.40
C GLY A 49 20.63 -25.24 11.25
N LEU A 50 20.59 -24.76 12.50
CA LEU A 50 21.70 -24.87 13.44
C LEU A 50 21.89 -26.29 13.98
N LEU A 51 20.80 -27.00 14.34
CA LEU A 51 20.87 -28.34 14.90
C LEU A 51 21.33 -29.39 13.88
N PHE A 52 20.89 -29.25 12.63
CA PHE A 52 21.18 -30.19 11.55
C PHE A 52 22.31 -29.70 10.61
N GLY A 53 22.88 -28.52 10.86
CA GLY A 53 23.93 -27.93 10.03
C GLY A 53 23.49 -27.63 8.59
N SER A 54 22.21 -27.30 8.39
CA SER A 54 21.60 -27.14 7.07
C SER A 54 21.61 -25.66 6.65
N VAL A 55 22.41 -25.35 5.63
CA VAL A 55 22.45 -24.03 4.98
C VAL A 55 21.11 -23.70 4.32
N ALA A 56 20.40 -24.70 3.80
CA ALA A 56 19.08 -24.50 3.20
C ALA A 56 18.06 -23.99 4.23
N LEU A 57 18.00 -24.60 5.42
CA LEU A 57 17.13 -24.16 6.52
C LEU A 57 17.53 -22.78 7.05
N LEU A 58 18.83 -22.47 7.10
CA LEU A 58 19.30 -21.13 7.48
C LEU A 58 18.88 -20.06 6.46
N SER A 59 18.93 -20.37 5.17
CA SER A 59 18.49 -19.46 4.10
C SER A 59 16.98 -19.22 4.15
N ASP A 60 16.19 -20.27 4.39
CA ASP A 60 14.73 -20.18 4.51
C ASP A 60 14.33 -19.38 5.75
N ALA A 61 15.03 -19.58 6.88
CA ALA A 61 14.83 -18.76 8.06
C ALA A 61 15.04 -17.26 7.77
N VAL A 62 16.08 -16.89 7.01
CA VAL A 62 16.30 -15.49 6.62
C VAL A 62 15.16 -14.95 5.75
N HIS A 63 14.59 -15.76 4.86
CA HIS A 63 13.40 -15.39 4.09
C HIS A 63 12.22 -15.09 5.01
N MET A 64 11.89 -16.03 5.90
CA MET A 64 10.80 -15.93 6.87
C MET A 64 10.96 -14.71 7.79
N LEU A 65 12.20 -14.33 8.11
CA LEU A 65 12.50 -13.11 8.86
C LEU A 65 12.14 -11.84 8.06
N PHE A 66 12.49 -11.78 6.77
CA PHE A 66 12.11 -10.62 5.94
C PHE A 66 10.60 -10.51 5.77
N ASP A 67 9.90 -11.63 5.62
CA ASP A 67 8.44 -11.65 5.53
C ASP A 67 7.80 -11.20 6.85
N ALA A 68 8.30 -11.71 7.97
CA ALA A 68 7.89 -11.26 9.30
C ALA A 68 8.10 -9.74 9.51
N LEU A 69 9.23 -9.20 9.04
CA LEU A 69 9.50 -7.77 9.10
C LEU A 69 8.53 -6.98 8.20
N ALA A 70 8.25 -7.46 6.99
CA ALA A 70 7.30 -6.84 6.07
C ALA A 70 5.89 -6.75 6.69
N TYR A 71 5.36 -7.87 7.17
CA TYR A 71 4.06 -7.92 7.82
C TYR A 71 4.03 -7.14 9.14
N GLY A 72 5.11 -7.20 9.92
CA GLY A 72 5.24 -6.46 11.17
C GLY A 72 5.26 -4.94 10.96
N MET A 73 5.97 -4.45 9.94
CA MET A 73 5.96 -3.02 9.57
C MET A 73 4.59 -2.60 9.04
N ALA A 74 3.93 -3.41 8.20
CA ALA A 74 2.58 -3.14 7.73
C ALA A 74 1.57 -3.07 8.88
N PHE A 75 1.63 -4.02 9.80
CA PHE A 75 0.81 -4.01 11.02
C PHE A 75 1.06 -2.77 11.89
N ALA A 76 2.34 -2.43 12.12
CA ALA A 76 2.70 -1.26 12.91
C ALA A 76 2.21 0.03 12.23
N ALA A 77 2.38 0.17 10.92
CA ALA A 77 1.90 1.30 10.15
C ALA A 77 0.37 1.47 10.27
N ALA A 78 -0.39 0.39 10.03
CA ALA A 78 -1.85 0.41 10.18
C ALA A 78 -2.28 0.76 11.62
N SER A 79 -1.67 0.11 12.61
CA SER A 79 -2.00 0.33 14.02
C SER A 79 -1.67 1.74 14.50
N LEU A 80 -0.58 2.34 14.01
CA LEU A 80 -0.22 3.71 14.35
C LEU A 80 -1.09 4.72 13.61
N ALA A 81 -1.44 4.46 12.35
CA ALA A 81 -2.36 5.31 11.59
C ALA A 81 -3.74 5.39 12.25
N GLU A 82 -4.27 4.27 12.77
CA GLU A 82 -5.54 4.23 13.50
C GLU A 82 -5.48 4.88 14.90
N ARG A 83 -4.33 4.81 15.58
CA ARG A 83 -4.19 5.35 16.95
C ARG A 83 -3.90 6.85 16.98
N TYR A 84 -3.32 7.39 15.91
CA TYR A 84 -2.85 8.77 15.85
C TYR A 84 -3.59 9.52 14.74
N ASP A 85 -4.78 10.01 15.10
CA ASP A 85 -5.58 10.92 14.30
C ASP A 85 -4.91 12.30 14.11
N ALA A 86 -5.58 13.16 13.36
CA ALA A 86 -5.20 14.55 13.15
C ALA A 86 -4.91 15.28 14.49
N SER A 87 -3.75 15.93 14.57
CA SER A 87 -3.30 16.71 15.72
C SER A 87 -2.52 17.95 15.27
N ASP A 88 -2.29 18.90 16.19
CA ASP A 88 -1.52 20.12 15.90
C ASP A 88 -0.13 19.84 15.29
N ARG A 89 0.47 18.70 15.66
CA ARG A 89 1.77 18.29 15.13
C ARG A 89 1.65 17.48 13.83
N TRP A 90 0.58 16.73 13.66
CA TRP A 90 0.35 15.84 12.52
C TRP A 90 -1.05 16.10 11.97
N SER A 91 -1.18 17.10 11.08
CA SER A 91 -2.49 17.60 10.61
C SER A 91 -3.34 16.54 9.90
N TYR A 92 -2.70 15.57 9.24
CA TYR A 92 -3.33 14.40 8.63
C TYR A 92 -3.03 13.10 9.40
N GLY A 93 -2.68 13.18 10.68
CA GLY A 93 -2.30 12.00 11.47
C GLY A 93 -1.07 11.26 10.91
N LEU A 94 -1.03 9.94 11.13
CA LEU A 94 0.09 9.07 10.73
C LEU A 94 -0.15 8.22 9.48
N HIS A 95 -1.13 8.56 8.64
CA HIS A 95 -1.47 7.76 7.45
C HIS A 95 -0.30 7.58 6.46
N ARG A 96 0.67 8.51 6.40
CA ARG A 96 1.90 8.37 5.59
C ARG A 96 2.81 7.19 5.99
N LEU A 97 2.57 6.53 7.14
CA LEU A 97 3.30 5.32 7.52
C LEU A 97 2.98 4.13 6.60
N GLU A 98 1.80 4.09 6.00
CA GLU A 98 1.42 3.04 5.06
C GLU A 98 2.33 3.00 3.82
N PRO A 99 2.45 4.07 3.01
CA PRO A 99 3.37 4.07 1.88
C PRO A 99 4.84 3.95 2.32
N LEU A 100 5.20 4.39 3.54
CA LEU A 100 6.55 4.20 4.09
C LEU A 100 6.87 2.73 4.31
N SER A 101 5.95 2.00 4.95
CA SER A 101 6.08 0.57 5.18
C SER A 101 6.18 -0.20 3.86
N ALA A 102 5.32 0.12 2.89
CA ALA A 102 5.35 -0.47 1.55
C ALA A 102 6.70 -0.20 0.83
N PHE A 103 7.21 1.02 0.91
CA PHE A 103 8.51 1.38 0.33
C PHE A 103 9.65 0.61 0.99
N LEU A 104 9.70 0.56 2.32
CA LEU A 104 10.72 -0.18 3.06
C LEU A 104 10.66 -1.68 2.74
N ASN A 105 9.46 -2.26 2.64
CA ASN A 105 9.30 -3.64 2.21
C ASN A 105 9.91 -3.87 0.82
N GLY A 106 9.58 -3.01 -0.16
CA GLY A 106 10.18 -3.06 -1.49
C GLY A 106 11.70 -2.98 -1.48
N VAL A 107 12.29 -2.17 -0.58
CA VAL A 107 13.75 -2.09 -0.40
C VAL A 107 14.32 -3.38 0.18
N LEU A 108 13.65 -4.02 1.13
CA LEU A 108 14.10 -5.28 1.75
C LEU A 108 14.09 -6.46 0.75
N LEU A 109 13.17 -6.46 -0.22
CA LEU A 109 13.11 -7.48 -1.26
C LEU A 109 14.31 -7.43 -2.23
N VAL A 110 14.96 -6.27 -2.41
CA VAL A 110 16.05 -6.12 -3.39
C VAL A 110 17.30 -6.93 -3.00
N PRO A 111 17.84 -6.84 -1.76
CA PRO A 111 18.94 -7.70 -1.32
C PRO A 111 18.59 -9.20 -1.36
N MET A 112 17.36 -9.55 -0.98
CA MET A 112 16.85 -10.93 -1.01
C MET A 112 16.94 -11.52 -2.43
N VAL A 113 16.39 -10.81 -3.43
CA VAL A 113 16.48 -11.20 -4.84
C VAL A 113 17.94 -11.22 -5.32
N GLY A 114 18.74 -10.23 -4.93
CA GLY A 114 20.16 -10.18 -5.27
C GLY A 114 20.92 -11.42 -4.79
N TYR A 115 20.60 -11.91 -3.59
CA TYR A 115 21.16 -13.14 -3.04
C TYR A 115 20.71 -14.38 -3.82
N ILE A 116 19.42 -14.51 -4.15
CA ILE A 116 18.90 -15.64 -4.96
C ILE A 116 19.58 -15.69 -6.34
N LEU A 117 19.73 -14.54 -7.00
CA LEU A 117 20.40 -14.45 -8.29
C LEU A 117 21.88 -14.83 -8.18
N TYR A 118 22.56 -14.35 -7.14
CA TYR A 118 23.95 -14.71 -6.86
C TYR A 118 24.12 -16.22 -6.66
N GLU A 119 23.31 -16.85 -5.79
CA GLU A 119 23.31 -18.30 -5.55
C GLU A 119 22.99 -19.08 -6.83
N SER A 120 22.02 -18.61 -7.63
CA SER A 120 21.64 -19.26 -8.88
C SER A 120 22.79 -19.25 -9.90
N VAL A 121 23.51 -18.13 -10.02
CA VAL A 121 24.70 -18.04 -10.87
C VAL A 121 25.81 -18.96 -10.37
N GLN A 122 26.05 -19.00 -9.06
CA GLN A 122 27.05 -19.90 -8.48
C GLN A 122 26.72 -21.38 -8.76
N ARG A 123 25.46 -21.79 -8.58
CA ARG A 123 24.99 -23.16 -8.90
C ARG A 123 25.05 -23.49 -10.38
N PHE A 124 24.85 -22.49 -11.25
CA PHE A 124 25.00 -22.67 -12.70
C PHE A 124 26.47 -22.87 -13.10
N LEU A 125 27.40 -22.12 -12.49
CA LEU A 125 28.84 -22.21 -12.78
C LEU A 125 29.51 -23.43 -12.14
N SER A 126 29.08 -23.82 -10.94
CA SER A 126 29.60 -24.96 -10.19
C SER A 126 28.43 -25.80 -9.68
N PRO A 127 27.92 -26.75 -10.50
CA PRO A 127 26.82 -27.61 -10.11
C PRO A 127 27.15 -28.39 -8.85
N VAL A 128 26.32 -28.22 -7.82
CA VAL A 128 26.42 -28.96 -6.55
C VAL A 128 25.34 -30.04 -6.56
N ASP A 129 25.65 -31.21 -6.00
CA ASP A 129 24.63 -32.25 -5.79
C ASP A 129 23.58 -31.74 -4.80
N ILE A 130 22.37 -31.52 -5.30
CA ILE A 130 21.25 -31.04 -4.49
C ILE A 130 20.63 -32.23 -3.78
N ALA A 131 20.51 -32.15 -2.45
CA ALA A 131 19.76 -33.11 -1.67
C ALA A 131 18.25 -32.92 -1.93
N THR A 132 17.76 -33.48 -3.04
CA THR A 132 16.39 -33.29 -3.55
C THR A 132 15.33 -33.62 -2.50
N GLY A 133 15.50 -34.69 -1.73
CA GLY A 133 14.56 -35.11 -0.68
C GLY A 133 14.34 -34.02 0.39
N PRO A 134 15.39 -33.59 1.11
CA PRO A 134 15.31 -32.48 2.04
C PRO A 134 14.74 -31.20 1.43
N THR A 135 15.18 -30.80 0.23
CA THR A 135 14.67 -29.58 -0.42
C THR A 135 13.18 -29.64 -0.72
N ILE A 136 12.67 -30.79 -1.18
CA ILE A 136 11.23 -30.99 -1.39
C ILE A 136 10.47 -30.91 -0.06
N ALA A 137 11.00 -31.51 1.01
CA ALA A 137 10.35 -31.47 2.32
C ALA A 137 10.23 -30.03 2.86
N LEU A 138 11.27 -29.22 2.68
CA LEU A 138 11.25 -27.79 3.05
C LEU A 138 10.22 -27.02 2.22
N ALA A 139 10.25 -27.18 0.90
CA ALA A 139 9.30 -26.50 0.02
C ALA A 139 7.83 -26.89 0.29
N ILE A 140 7.57 -28.14 0.70
CA ILE A 140 6.23 -28.57 1.16
C ILE A 140 5.87 -27.90 2.49
N GLY A 141 6.82 -27.77 3.43
CA GLY A 141 6.64 -27.06 4.68
C GLY A 141 6.26 -25.60 4.46
N GLY A 142 7.06 -24.86 3.68
CA GLY A 142 6.78 -23.48 3.30
C GLY A 142 5.45 -23.31 2.57
N LEU A 143 5.14 -24.20 1.62
CA LEU A 143 3.82 -24.23 0.96
C LEU A 143 2.69 -24.40 1.98
N GLY A 144 2.85 -25.28 2.96
CA GLY A 144 1.87 -25.48 4.03
C GLY A 144 1.64 -24.23 4.87
N VAL A 145 2.71 -23.52 5.24
CA VAL A 145 2.65 -22.26 5.99
C VAL A 145 1.97 -21.16 5.18
N ASN A 146 2.29 -21.03 3.90
CA ASN A 146 1.68 -20.06 3.01
C ASN A 146 0.19 -20.34 2.80
N VAL A 147 -0.18 -21.59 2.52
CA VAL A 147 -1.59 -22.00 2.37
C VAL A 147 -2.38 -21.78 3.67
N LEU A 148 -1.78 -22.08 4.83
CA LEU A 148 -2.43 -21.82 6.13
C LEU A 148 -2.64 -20.32 6.35
N SER A 149 -1.63 -19.50 6.06
CA SER A 149 -1.71 -18.04 6.17
C SER A 149 -2.75 -17.46 5.22
N MET A 150 -2.85 -17.98 3.98
CA MET A 150 -3.88 -17.60 3.02
C MET A 150 -5.28 -17.98 3.49
N ALA A 151 -5.46 -19.18 4.05
CA ALA A 151 -6.75 -19.62 4.59
C ALA A 151 -7.21 -18.76 5.78
N VAL A 152 -6.26 -18.23 6.55
CA VAL A 152 -6.52 -17.27 7.65
C VAL A 152 -6.91 -15.89 7.10
N LEU A 153 -6.31 -15.47 5.98
CA LEU A 153 -6.59 -14.20 5.30
C LEU A 153 -7.89 -14.22 4.47
N GLN A 154 -8.36 -15.39 4.05
CA GLN A 154 -9.49 -15.51 3.12
C GLN A 154 -10.82 -15.18 3.82
N GLY A 155 -11.47 -14.10 3.38
CA GLY A 155 -12.78 -13.65 3.84
C GLY A 155 -13.59 -12.99 2.72
N ASP A 156 -14.90 -12.79 2.95
CA ASP A 156 -15.81 -12.28 1.92
C ASP A 156 -15.54 -10.82 1.52
N ASP A 157 -14.98 -10.00 2.42
CA ASP A 157 -14.70 -8.57 2.21
C ASP A 157 -13.23 -8.23 2.52
N MET A 158 -12.31 -8.73 1.70
CA MET A 158 -10.88 -8.39 1.85
C MET A 158 -10.60 -6.95 1.42
N ASN A 159 -10.00 -6.16 2.31
CA ASN A 159 -9.55 -4.80 2.01
C ASN A 159 -8.26 -4.79 1.17
N LEU A 160 -7.77 -3.60 0.80
CA LEU A 160 -6.58 -3.48 -0.06
C LEU A 160 -5.32 -4.08 0.58
N ASN A 161 -5.12 -3.88 1.88
CA ASN A 161 -3.99 -4.42 2.63
C ASN A 161 -4.03 -5.95 2.73
N GLU A 162 -5.20 -6.53 3.02
CA GLU A 162 -5.42 -7.98 3.05
C GLU A 162 -5.27 -8.61 1.67
N ARG A 163 -5.79 -7.97 0.62
CA ARG A 163 -5.57 -8.40 -0.77
C ARG A 163 -4.09 -8.37 -1.12
N GLY A 164 -3.37 -7.31 -0.74
CA GLY A 164 -1.92 -7.21 -0.92
C GLY A 164 -1.17 -8.36 -0.25
N ALA A 165 -1.48 -8.62 1.02
CA ALA A 165 -0.89 -9.73 1.78
C ALA A 165 -1.21 -11.11 1.15
N TYR A 166 -2.45 -11.30 0.69
CA TYR A 166 -2.88 -12.54 0.02
C TYR A 166 -2.16 -12.78 -1.31
N TYR A 167 -2.02 -11.74 -2.15
CA TYR A 167 -1.29 -11.87 -3.41
C TYR A 167 0.20 -12.12 -3.19
N HIS A 168 0.78 -11.61 -2.11
CA HIS A 168 2.16 -11.93 -1.71
C HIS A 168 2.28 -13.43 -1.39
N LEU A 169 1.44 -13.94 -0.48
CA LEU A 169 1.44 -15.36 -0.10
C LEU A 169 1.14 -16.29 -1.28
N LEU A 170 0.28 -15.87 -2.21
CA LEU A 170 0.02 -16.61 -3.44
C LEU A 170 1.28 -16.70 -4.31
N GLY A 171 2.06 -15.62 -4.37
CA GLY A 171 3.37 -15.59 -5.02
C GLY A 171 4.34 -16.58 -4.38
N ASP A 172 4.47 -16.59 -3.05
CA ASP A 172 5.38 -17.47 -2.31
C ASP A 172 4.97 -18.94 -2.40
N ALA A 173 3.66 -19.21 -2.36
CA ALA A 173 3.11 -20.54 -2.62
C ALA A 173 3.41 -21.01 -4.05
N GLY A 174 3.24 -20.14 -5.05
CA GLY A 174 3.62 -20.40 -6.44
C GLY A 174 5.12 -20.70 -6.58
N GLY A 175 5.97 -19.95 -5.88
CA GLY A 175 7.40 -20.19 -5.78
C GLY A 175 7.72 -21.57 -5.19
N SER A 176 7.06 -21.94 -4.09
CA SER A 176 7.23 -23.25 -3.45
C SER A 176 6.84 -24.39 -4.40
N VAL A 177 5.72 -24.26 -5.12
CA VAL A 177 5.31 -25.24 -6.13
C VAL A 177 6.34 -25.36 -7.26
N ALA A 178 6.86 -24.23 -7.76
CA ALA A 178 7.90 -24.24 -8.78
C ALA A 178 9.17 -24.96 -8.31
N VAL A 179 9.60 -24.75 -7.07
CA VAL A 179 10.74 -25.45 -6.46
C VAL A 179 10.47 -26.94 -6.31
N ILE A 180 9.28 -27.35 -5.84
CA ILE A 180 8.90 -28.77 -5.70
C ILE A 180 8.97 -29.47 -7.07
N VAL A 181 8.36 -28.87 -8.11
CA VAL A 181 8.38 -29.41 -9.46
C VAL A 181 9.81 -29.49 -10.00
N SER A 182 10.60 -28.43 -9.82
CA SER A 182 12.02 -28.39 -10.19
C SER A 182 12.78 -29.57 -9.57
N MET A 183 12.68 -29.76 -8.26
CA MET A 183 13.40 -30.83 -7.54
C MET A 183 12.96 -32.23 -7.95
N ILE A 184 11.68 -32.45 -8.24
CA ILE A 184 11.20 -33.74 -8.78
C ILE A 184 11.84 -34.02 -10.14
N VAL A 185 11.87 -33.02 -11.03
CA VAL A 185 12.47 -33.18 -12.36
C VAL A 185 13.99 -33.39 -12.25
N VAL A 186 14.70 -32.63 -11.40
CA VAL A 186 16.13 -32.82 -11.13
C VAL A 186 16.38 -34.23 -10.61
N GLY A 187 15.58 -34.71 -9.65
CA GLY A 187 15.72 -36.05 -9.07
C GLY A 187 15.53 -37.19 -10.06
N HIS A 188 14.66 -37.02 -11.07
CA HIS A 188 14.43 -38.04 -12.11
C HIS A 188 15.38 -37.94 -13.31
N THR A 189 15.79 -36.73 -13.70
CA THR A 189 16.58 -36.50 -14.92
C THR A 189 18.08 -36.38 -14.66
N GLY A 190 18.48 -36.04 -13.44
CA GLY A 190 19.86 -35.69 -13.09
C GLY A 190 20.31 -34.32 -13.62
N ILE A 191 19.41 -33.54 -14.25
CA ILE A 191 19.76 -32.24 -14.83
C ILE A 191 19.71 -31.16 -13.73
N SER A 192 20.83 -30.95 -13.06
CA SER A 192 20.96 -29.98 -11.95
C SER A 192 20.74 -28.51 -12.34
N VAL A 193 20.87 -28.17 -13.63
CA VAL A 193 20.67 -26.79 -14.15
C VAL A 193 19.21 -26.31 -14.05
N ILE A 194 18.24 -27.22 -13.90
CA ILE A 194 16.82 -26.84 -13.81
C ILE A 194 16.56 -25.98 -12.56
N ASP A 195 17.22 -26.28 -11.44
CA ASP A 195 17.09 -25.54 -10.19
C ASP A 195 17.47 -24.05 -10.32
N PRO A 196 18.70 -23.68 -10.73
CA PRO A 196 19.07 -22.27 -10.88
C PRO A 196 18.24 -21.55 -11.95
N VAL A 197 17.74 -22.24 -12.99
CA VAL A 197 16.84 -21.62 -13.97
C VAL A 197 15.50 -21.26 -13.32
N VAL A 198 14.90 -22.18 -12.56
CA VAL A 198 13.64 -21.94 -11.85
C VAL A 198 13.82 -20.84 -10.79
N ALA A 199 14.92 -20.85 -10.05
CA ALA A 199 15.24 -19.82 -9.07
C ALA A 199 15.39 -18.42 -9.72
N VAL A 200 16.03 -18.31 -10.89
CA VAL A 200 16.11 -17.05 -11.66
C VAL A 200 14.73 -16.58 -12.12
N LEU A 201 13.85 -17.49 -12.55
CA LEU A 201 12.48 -17.12 -12.95
C LEU A 201 11.67 -16.58 -11.77
N ILE A 202 11.75 -17.23 -10.59
CA ILE A 202 11.11 -16.75 -9.36
C ILE A 202 11.68 -15.38 -8.98
N ALA A 203 13.01 -15.24 -8.97
CA ALA A 203 13.69 -13.99 -8.65
C ALA A 203 13.28 -12.83 -9.58
N ALA A 204 13.06 -13.10 -10.88
CA ALA A 204 12.60 -12.08 -11.83
C ALA A 204 11.17 -11.59 -11.52
N VAL A 205 10.26 -12.50 -11.13
CA VAL A 205 8.89 -12.15 -10.71
C VAL A 205 8.91 -11.33 -9.43
N VAL A 206 9.71 -11.75 -8.43
CA VAL A 206 9.85 -11.01 -7.17
C VAL A 206 10.46 -9.63 -7.41
N LEU A 207 11.48 -9.51 -8.27
CA LEU A 207 12.10 -8.22 -8.61
C LEU A 207 11.11 -7.28 -9.29
N TRP A 208 10.30 -7.79 -10.21
CA TRP A 208 9.25 -7.03 -10.87
C TRP A 208 8.20 -6.53 -9.85
N SER A 209 7.77 -7.39 -8.94
CA SER A 209 6.86 -7.05 -7.85
C SER A 209 7.44 -5.96 -6.94
N ALA A 210 8.69 -6.13 -6.49
CA ALA A 210 9.40 -5.14 -5.67
C ALA A 210 9.54 -3.80 -6.39
N GLY A 211 9.86 -3.82 -7.70
CA GLY A 211 9.95 -2.61 -8.53
C GLY A 211 8.62 -1.88 -8.68
N ASN A 212 7.51 -2.62 -8.82
CA ASN A 212 6.17 -2.05 -8.87
C ASN A 212 5.78 -1.42 -7.52
N LEU A 213 6.08 -2.12 -6.42
CA LEU A 213 5.81 -1.63 -5.06
C LEU A 213 6.60 -0.35 -4.78
N LEU A 214 7.90 -0.33 -5.07
CA LEU A 214 8.76 0.84 -4.89
C LEU A 214 8.31 2.03 -5.74
N ARG A 215 7.88 1.79 -6.98
CA ARG A 215 7.32 2.85 -7.85
C ARG A 215 6.03 3.40 -7.27
N GLY A 216 5.06 2.54 -6.92
CA GLY A 216 3.76 2.96 -6.41
C GLY A 216 3.87 3.71 -5.08
N SER A 217 4.64 3.20 -4.11
CA SER A 217 4.81 3.88 -2.83
C SER A 217 5.70 5.13 -2.95
N GLY A 218 6.70 5.10 -3.84
CA GLY A 218 7.55 6.26 -4.15
C GLY A 218 6.77 7.41 -4.79
N ALA A 219 5.83 7.10 -5.68
CA ALA A 219 4.93 8.06 -6.31
C ALA A 219 4.16 8.90 -5.28
N ILE A 220 3.65 8.26 -4.23
CA ILE A 220 2.93 8.94 -3.13
C ILE A 220 3.85 9.93 -2.39
N PHE A 221 5.12 9.57 -2.17
CA PHE A 221 6.10 10.48 -1.54
C PHE A 221 6.48 11.66 -2.44
N LEU A 222 6.51 11.42 -3.75
CA LEU A 222 6.80 12.44 -4.75
C LEU A 222 5.58 13.27 -5.14
N HIS A 223 4.43 13.05 -4.48
CA HIS A 223 3.16 13.71 -4.75
C HIS A 223 2.73 13.59 -6.22
N GLU A 224 2.92 12.40 -6.81
CA GLU A 224 2.34 12.09 -8.11
C GLU A 224 0.81 12.23 -8.03
N ALA A 225 0.24 12.94 -9.00
CA ALA A 225 -1.17 13.27 -8.98
C ALA A 225 -2.02 12.01 -9.26
N PRO A 226 -2.95 11.62 -8.38
CA PRO A 226 -3.80 10.43 -8.57
C PRO A 226 -4.86 10.63 -9.65
N VAL A 227 -5.28 11.89 -9.86
CA VAL A 227 -6.17 12.33 -10.93
C VAL A 227 -5.43 13.36 -11.78
N THR A 228 -5.58 13.31 -13.09
CA THR A 228 -4.89 14.27 -13.95
C THR A 228 -5.60 15.63 -13.88
N ARG A 229 -4.84 16.71 -14.05
CA ARG A 229 -5.40 18.06 -14.19
C ARG A 229 -6.50 18.11 -15.27
N ALA A 230 -6.33 17.37 -16.36
CA ALA A 230 -7.30 17.33 -17.45
C ALA A 230 -8.63 16.67 -17.04
N ASP A 231 -8.58 15.63 -16.21
CA ASP A 231 -9.79 14.97 -15.69
C ASP A 231 -10.56 15.90 -14.75
N VAL A 232 -9.84 16.58 -13.85
CA VAL A 232 -10.40 17.61 -12.96
C VAL A 232 -11.01 18.75 -13.77
N GLU A 233 -10.28 19.27 -14.76
CA GLU A 233 -10.77 20.32 -15.65
C GLU A 233 -12.04 19.91 -16.39
N ALA A 234 -12.04 18.72 -16.99
CA ALA A 234 -13.18 18.19 -17.72
C ALA A 234 -14.42 18.02 -16.83
N ARG A 235 -14.24 17.67 -15.55
CA ARG A 235 -15.34 17.45 -14.61
C ARG A 235 -15.87 18.75 -14.04
N LEU A 236 -15.00 19.60 -13.48
CA LEU A 236 -15.41 20.84 -12.81
C LEU A 236 -15.97 21.89 -13.79
N GLN A 237 -15.52 21.91 -15.05
CA GLN A 237 -16.10 22.80 -16.07
C GLN A 237 -17.54 22.46 -16.45
N THR A 238 -18.07 21.30 -16.03
CA THR A 238 -19.49 20.96 -16.23
C THR A 238 -20.41 21.64 -15.22
N VAL A 239 -19.86 22.23 -14.16
CA VAL A 239 -20.64 22.88 -13.11
C VAL A 239 -21.07 24.28 -13.55
N ASP A 240 -22.38 24.51 -13.58
CA ASP A 240 -22.94 25.83 -13.85
C ASP A 240 -22.36 26.88 -12.90
N GLY A 241 -21.88 28.00 -13.46
CA GLY A 241 -21.22 29.09 -12.74
C GLY A 241 -19.69 29.05 -12.79
N VAL A 242 -19.08 27.93 -13.21
CA VAL A 242 -17.63 27.82 -13.44
C VAL A 242 -17.27 28.39 -14.81
N THR A 243 -16.29 29.29 -14.86
CA THR A 243 -15.79 29.92 -16.10
C THR A 243 -14.37 29.50 -16.45
N GLY A 244 -13.64 28.92 -15.50
CA GLY A 244 -12.29 28.42 -15.71
C GLY A 244 -11.64 27.85 -14.46
N LEU A 245 -10.44 27.33 -14.63
CA LEU A 245 -9.58 26.82 -13.56
C LEU A 245 -8.21 27.46 -13.69
N ARG A 246 -7.65 27.90 -12.56
CA ARG A 246 -6.35 28.59 -12.55
C ARG A 246 -5.22 27.68 -12.10
N ASP A 247 -5.44 26.99 -11.00
CA ASP A 247 -4.44 26.16 -10.35
C ASP A 247 -5.11 24.91 -9.80
N VAL A 248 -4.47 23.76 -10.03
CA VAL A 248 -5.00 22.44 -9.68
C VAL A 248 -3.83 21.61 -9.18
N HIS A 249 -3.88 21.24 -7.91
CA HIS A 249 -2.92 20.36 -7.28
C HIS A 249 -3.66 19.20 -6.61
N ALA A 250 -3.36 17.98 -7.05
CA ALA A 250 -3.85 16.77 -6.43
C ALA A 250 -2.66 15.91 -5.99
N TRP A 251 -2.74 15.33 -4.79
CA TRP A 251 -1.74 14.41 -4.27
C TRP A 251 -2.37 13.40 -3.32
N GLN A 252 -1.63 12.34 -2.99
CA GLN A 252 -2.05 11.35 -1.99
C GLN A 252 -1.25 11.47 -0.70
N ILE A 253 -1.93 11.25 0.44
CA ILE A 253 -1.30 11.07 1.74
C ILE A 253 -0.96 9.58 1.94
N CYS A 254 -1.89 8.70 1.59
CA CYS A 254 -1.76 7.25 1.53
C CYS A 254 -2.68 6.72 0.41
N SER A 255 -2.82 5.40 0.26
CA SER A 255 -3.67 4.83 -0.80
C SER A 255 -5.15 5.17 -0.69
N GLU A 256 -5.61 5.59 0.50
CA GLU A 256 -7.03 5.87 0.81
C GLU A 256 -7.34 7.36 0.99
N ILE A 257 -6.35 8.25 0.98
CA ILE A 257 -6.57 9.69 1.23
C ILE A 257 -5.95 10.49 0.10
N THR A 258 -6.81 10.93 -0.81
CA THR A 258 -6.54 11.87 -1.88
C THR A 258 -6.91 13.27 -1.45
N VAL A 259 -5.97 14.20 -1.63
CA VAL A 259 -6.15 15.62 -1.32
C VAL A 259 -6.08 16.44 -2.58
N GLU A 260 -6.99 17.41 -2.72
CA GLU A 260 -6.99 18.37 -3.81
C GLU A 260 -7.01 19.82 -3.30
N ALA A 261 -6.23 20.68 -3.93
CA ALA A 261 -6.30 22.12 -3.79
C ALA A 261 -6.54 22.73 -5.18
N VAL A 262 -7.65 23.45 -5.33
CA VAL A 262 -8.08 23.96 -6.63
C VAL A 262 -8.55 25.41 -6.53
N GLN A 263 -8.13 26.23 -7.50
CA GLN A 263 -8.59 27.59 -7.70
C GLN A 263 -9.52 27.65 -8.92
N VAL A 264 -10.77 28.03 -8.69
CA VAL A 264 -11.84 27.99 -9.70
C VAL A 264 -12.29 29.41 -10.03
N ASP A 265 -12.22 29.80 -11.29
CA ASP A 265 -12.85 31.02 -11.78
C ASP A 265 -14.36 30.81 -11.88
N VAL A 266 -15.13 31.70 -11.25
CA VAL A 266 -16.59 31.62 -11.22
C VAL A 266 -17.25 32.95 -11.54
N ALA A 267 -18.36 32.88 -12.26
CA ALA A 267 -19.25 34.00 -12.52
C ALA A 267 -20.52 33.80 -11.69
N VAL A 268 -20.57 34.45 -10.53
CA VAL A 268 -21.69 34.38 -9.58
C VAL A 268 -22.10 35.80 -9.16
N ALA A 269 -23.40 35.99 -8.94
CA ALA A 269 -23.98 37.30 -8.63
C ALA A 269 -23.90 37.65 -7.13
N ASP A 270 -23.97 36.65 -6.26
CA ASP A 270 -23.99 36.82 -4.81
C ASP A 270 -23.37 35.63 -4.06
N ILE A 271 -23.32 35.74 -2.73
CA ILE A 271 -22.71 34.76 -1.83
C ILE A 271 -23.53 33.46 -1.79
N GLU A 272 -24.86 33.52 -1.99
CA GLU A 272 -25.72 32.34 -1.97
C GLU A 272 -25.45 31.46 -3.20
N GLU A 273 -25.33 32.09 -4.37
CA GLU A 273 -24.92 31.41 -5.60
C GLU A 273 -23.50 30.84 -5.50
N ALA A 274 -22.56 31.59 -4.92
CA ALA A 274 -21.18 31.13 -4.68
C ALA A 274 -21.15 29.87 -3.79
N ALA A 275 -21.92 29.86 -2.71
CA ALA A 275 -22.03 28.69 -1.82
C ALA A 275 -22.60 27.47 -2.56
N ALA A 276 -23.63 27.67 -3.38
CA ALA A 276 -24.24 26.60 -4.18
C ALA A 276 -23.27 26.03 -5.24
N VAL A 277 -22.43 26.87 -5.85
CA VAL A 277 -21.36 26.42 -6.77
C VAL A 277 -20.33 25.58 -6.01
N THR A 278 -19.84 26.06 -4.86
CA THR A 278 -18.88 25.34 -4.02
C THR A 278 -19.38 23.95 -3.64
N GLU A 279 -20.65 23.83 -3.23
CA GLU A 279 -21.24 22.53 -2.88
C GLU A 279 -21.27 21.56 -4.08
N ARG A 280 -21.59 22.07 -5.28
CA ARG A 280 -21.54 21.26 -6.51
C ARG A 280 -20.12 20.81 -6.82
N LEU A 281 -19.14 21.70 -6.70
CA LEU A 281 -17.73 21.37 -6.91
C LEU A 281 -17.26 20.26 -5.97
N TYR A 282 -17.60 20.36 -4.67
CA TYR A 282 -17.25 19.30 -3.71
C TYR A 282 -17.86 17.94 -4.07
N ARG A 283 -19.10 17.89 -4.56
CA ARG A 283 -19.72 16.65 -5.03
C ARG A 283 -19.01 16.06 -6.24
N GLU A 284 -18.64 16.90 -7.19
CA GLU A 284 -17.90 16.48 -8.39
C GLU A 284 -16.50 15.95 -8.06
N LEU A 285 -15.80 16.58 -7.10
CA LEU A 285 -14.51 16.10 -6.59
C LEU A 285 -14.63 14.79 -5.81
N ALA A 286 -15.69 14.64 -5.00
CA ALA A 286 -15.95 13.38 -4.30
C ALA A 286 -16.18 12.22 -5.29
N ASP A 287 -16.90 12.47 -6.39
CA ASP A 287 -17.10 11.48 -7.45
C ASP A 287 -15.80 11.10 -8.19
N LEU A 288 -14.78 11.97 -8.17
CA LEU A 288 -13.43 11.69 -8.67
C LEU A 288 -12.55 10.92 -7.66
N GLY A 289 -13.08 10.63 -6.46
CA GLY A 289 -12.32 9.95 -5.40
C GLY A 289 -11.41 10.87 -4.60
N VAL A 290 -11.74 12.17 -4.51
CA VAL A 290 -11.05 13.11 -3.63
C VAL A 290 -11.68 13.08 -2.24
N ASP A 291 -10.85 12.80 -1.21
CA ASP A 291 -11.30 12.67 0.18
C ASP A 291 -11.26 14.00 0.95
N HIS A 292 -10.32 14.88 0.59
CA HIS A 292 -10.21 16.21 1.17
C HIS A 292 -9.92 17.25 0.09
N ALA A 293 -10.75 18.28 -0.02
CA ALA A 293 -10.56 19.34 -1.00
C ALA A 293 -10.58 20.74 -0.38
N THR A 294 -9.70 21.61 -0.88
CA THR A 294 -9.75 23.05 -0.65
C THR A 294 -10.07 23.74 -1.97
N VAL A 295 -11.26 24.35 -2.05
CA VAL A 295 -11.73 25.07 -3.23
C VAL A 295 -11.67 26.57 -2.95
N GLU A 296 -10.85 27.30 -3.70
CA GLU A 296 -10.80 28.77 -3.67
C GLU A 296 -11.57 29.32 -4.88
N LEU A 297 -12.65 30.07 -4.62
CA LEU A 297 -13.40 30.75 -5.66
C LEU A 297 -12.74 32.07 -6.05
N CYS A 298 -12.49 32.24 -7.34
CA CYS A 298 -11.94 33.44 -7.94
C CYS A 298 -13.03 34.16 -8.75
N HIS A 299 -13.31 35.43 -8.41
CA HIS A 299 -14.29 36.26 -9.14
C HIS A 299 -13.61 37.19 -10.15
N GLU A 300 -14.39 37.79 -11.06
CA GLU A 300 -13.90 38.85 -11.94
C GLU A 300 -13.34 40.03 -11.12
N GLY A 301 -12.14 40.49 -11.49
CA GLY A 301 -11.44 41.56 -10.77
C GLY A 301 -10.54 41.11 -9.61
N TYR A 302 -10.44 39.79 -9.35
CA TYR A 302 -9.50 39.25 -8.38
C TYR A 302 -8.05 39.59 -8.75
N ASP A 303 -7.34 40.32 -7.87
CA ASP A 303 -5.96 40.74 -8.10
C ASP A 303 -5.01 39.53 -8.04
N ARG A 304 -4.38 39.22 -9.18
CA ARG A 304 -3.42 38.12 -9.29
C ARG A 304 -2.10 38.42 -8.57
N GLY A 305 -1.80 39.68 -8.26
CA GLY A 305 -0.56 40.11 -7.62
C GLY A 305 -0.45 39.78 -6.13
N VAL A 306 -1.56 39.45 -5.47
CA VAL A 306 -1.59 39.04 -4.04
C VAL A 306 -1.61 37.53 -3.85
N GLN A 307 -1.75 36.74 -4.92
CA GLN A 307 -1.71 35.28 -4.82
C GLN A 307 -0.28 34.79 -4.61
N LEU A 308 -0.10 33.89 -3.64
CA LEU A 308 1.17 33.23 -3.37
C LEU A 308 1.36 32.01 -4.28
N ASN A 309 1.41 32.24 -5.60
CA ASN A 309 1.33 31.19 -6.63
C ASN A 309 2.59 31.13 -7.51
N ALA A 310 3.77 31.30 -6.92
CA ALA A 310 5.07 31.29 -7.64
C ALA A 310 5.33 30.02 -8.48
N HIS A 311 4.57 28.95 -8.24
CA HIS A 311 4.67 27.66 -8.92
C HIS A 311 3.47 27.32 -9.83
N ALA A 312 2.50 28.23 -10.00
CA ALA A 312 1.36 27.98 -10.88
C ALA A 312 1.86 27.64 -12.29
N HIS A 313 1.43 26.49 -12.79
CA HIS A 313 1.76 26.05 -14.13
C HIS A 313 1.12 27.02 -15.12
N SER A 314 1.95 27.85 -15.75
CA SER A 314 1.54 28.77 -16.80
C SER A 314 0.91 27.94 -17.93
N GLY A 315 -0.41 28.05 -18.08
CA GLY A 315 -1.11 27.66 -19.30
C GLY A 315 -0.83 28.64 -20.42
#